data_AF-A0A4V0XLV0-F1
#
_entry.id   AF-A0A4V0XLV0-F1
#
_cell.length_a   1.000
_cell.length_b   1.000
_cell.length_c   1.000
_cell.angle_alpha   90.00
_cell.angle_beta   90.00
_cell.angle_gamma   90.00
#
_symmetry.space_group_name_H-M   'P 1'
#
loop_
_entity.id
_entity.type
_entity.pdbx_description
1 polymer ?
#
loop_
_entity_poly.entity_id
_entity_poly.type
_entity_poly.pdbx_seq_one_letter_code
_entity_poly.pdbx_strand_id
1 'polypeptide(L)'
;MQTLRRPTTILSRTAFIVLLATLFGATNMGNRIFYKGPNKGAAVCNFAGNILYEGVNKAKSILNIDGDKAWEGVNKAKCLFNISGNNVYEGVNKAKVLFNIDGGKVWEGVNKAKCLFNYTADKMFEGVNQSAVAANWSGGALSKMEAASLVYALTH
;
A
#
# COMPACT_ATOMS: atom_id res chain seq x y z
N MET A 1 -12.43 -33.26 12.88
CA MET A 1 -11.93 -32.24 11.92
C MET A 1 -11.67 -30.95 12.68
N GLN A 2 -10.42 -30.50 12.77
CA GLN A 2 -10.09 -29.24 13.44
C GLN A 2 -9.65 -28.22 12.38
N THR A 3 -10.52 -27.27 12.05
CA THR A 3 -10.19 -26.20 11.12
C THR A 3 -9.19 -25.27 11.78
N LEU A 4 -7.90 -25.45 11.43
CA LEU A 4 -6.81 -24.57 11.81
C LEU A 4 -7.03 -23.17 11.23
N ARG A 5 -7.83 -22.37 11.93
CA ARG A 5 -7.79 -20.91 11.87
C ARG A 5 -6.41 -20.49 12.36
N ARG A 6 -5.42 -20.53 11.46
CA ARG A 6 -4.14 -19.84 11.68
C ARG A 6 -4.52 -18.40 12.03
N PRO A 7 -4.16 -17.87 13.22
CA PRO A 7 -4.20 -16.44 13.40
C PRO A 7 -3.20 -15.88 12.39
N THR A 8 -3.67 -15.10 11.41
CA THR A 8 -2.78 -14.41 10.48
C THR A 8 -1.96 -13.45 11.33
N THR A 9 -0.74 -13.86 11.68
CA THR A 9 0.03 -13.19 12.74
C THR A 9 0.30 -11.77 12.31
N ILE A 10 -0.33 -10.83 13.03
CA ILE A 10 -0.13 -9.38 12.85
C ILE A 10 1.37 -9.15 12.85
N LEU A 11 1.90 -8.79 11.67
CA LEU A 11 3.32 -8.76 11.40
C LEU A 11 4.05 -7.91 12.45
N SER A 12 5.27 -8.35 12.81
CA SER A 12 6.08 -7.69 13.83
C SER A 12 6.27 -6.21 13.50
N ARG A 13 6.46 -5.37 14.52
CA ARG A 13 6.49 -3.90 14.36
C ARG A 13 7.46 -3.44 13.25
N THR A 14 8.57 -4.16 13.06
CA THR A 14 9.59 -3.93 12.03
C THR A 14 9.08 -4.20 10.60
N ALA A 15 8.26 -5.24 10.39
CA ALA A 15 7.74 -5.57 9.06
C ALA A 15 6.67 -4.57 8.59
N PHE A 16 5.83 -4.06 9.52
CA PHE A 16 4.86 -2.99 9.23
C PHE A 16 5.50 -1.64 8.86
N ILE A 17 6.84 -1.52 9.03
CA ILE A 17 7.63 -0.31 8.79
C ILE A 17 8.32 -0.32 7.42
N VAL A 18 8.72 -1.50 6.90
CA VAL A 18 9.36 -1.62 5.58
C VAL A 18 8.36 -1.36 4.44
N LEU A 19 7.06 -1.55 4.71
CA LEU A 19 6.11 -1.98 3.69
C LEU A 19 5.23 -0.87 3.09
N LEU A 20 4.97 0.23 3.81
CA LEU A 20 4.14 1.38 3.34
C LEU A 20 4.61 2.01 2.01
N ALA A 21 5.82 1.63 1.62
CA ALA A 21 6.52 1.71 0.36
C ALA A 21 5.74 1.47 -0.96
N THR A 22 4.86 2.38 -1.42
CA THR A 22 4.75 2.69 -2.88
C THR A 22 4.25 4.13 -3.22
N LEU A 23 4.38 4.58 -4.48
CA LEU A 23 3.54 5.57 -5.19
C LEU A 23 3.84 5.46 -6.73
N PHE A 24 3.62 6.38 -7.72
CA PHE A 24 3.09 7.75 -7.91
C PHE A 24 2.01 7.84 -9.01
N GLY A 25 1.28 8.96 -9.02
CA GLY A 25 1.24 9.81 -10.22
C GLY A 25 1.82 11.19 -9.83
N ALA A 26 2.67 11.79 -10.66
CA ALA A 26 3.38 13.04 -10.29
C ALA A 26 2.51 14.30 -10.48
N THR A 27 1.35 14.37 -9.82
CA THR A 27 0.42 15.51 -9.86
C THR A 27 -0.18 15.79 -8.46
N ASN A 28 0.31 16.83 -7.78
CA ASN A 28 -0.19 17.34 -6.50
C ASN A 28 -0.44 16.27 -5.40
N MET A 29 0.62 15.53 -5.08
CA MET A 29 0.69 14.63 -3.94
C MET A 29 0.80 15.42 -2.62
N GLY A 30 -0.35 15.75 -2.03
CA GLY A 30 -0.44 16.47 -0.75
C GLY A 30 0.14 15.66 0.42
N ASN A 31 0.58 16.35 1.48
CA ASN A 31 1.13 15.70 2.68
C ASN A 31 0.09 14.75 3.29
N ARG A 32 0.37 13.45 3.33
CA ARG A 32 -0.60 12.40 3.71
C ARG A 32 -0.03 11.48 4.77
N ILE A 33 -0.77 11.33 5.88
CA ILE A 33 -0.36 10.54 7.05
C ILE A 33 -1.25 9.30 7.14
N PHE A 34 -0.64 8.14 7.34
CA PHE A 34 -1.32 6.85 7.46
C PHE A 34 -1.20 6.33 8.89
N TYR A 35 -2.28 5.69 9.37
CA TYR A 35 -2.46 5.25 10.75
C TYR A 35 -2.90 3.78 10.78
N LYS A 36 -2.44 3.04 11.81
CA LYS A 36 -2.76 1.60 11.96
C LYS A 36 -4.16 1.38 12.54
N GLY A 37 -4.93 0.48 11.93
CA GLY A 37 -6.24 0.07 12.43
C GLY A 37 -7.33 1.14 12.24
N PRO A 38 -8.40 1.14 13.07
CA PRO A 38 -9.59 1.99 12.85
C PRO A 38 -9.40 3.46 13.27
N ASN A 39 -8.41 3.77 14.11
CA ASN A 39 -8.28 5.07 14.78
C ASN A 39 -7.00 5.82 14.33
N LYS A 40 -7.01 7.14 14.42
CA LYS A 40 -5.87 8.02 14.08
C LYS A 40 -4.85 8.17 15.23
N GLY A 41 -4.72 7.14 16.07
CA GLY A 41 -3.94 7.19 17.32
C GLY A 41 -2.43 7.03 17.15
N ALA A 42 -1.98 6.25 16.16
CA ALA A 42 -0.56 6.04 15.87
C ALA A 42 -0.31 6.21 14.37
N ALA A 43 0.36 7.30 14.00
CA ALA A 43 0.82 7.56 12.65
C ALA A 43 2.07 6.71 12.36
N VAL A 44 2.13 6.09 11.17
CA VAL A 44 3.12 5.06 10.82
C VAL A 44 4.01 5.48 9.65
N CYS A 45 3.47 6.21 8.68
CA CYS A 45 4.24 6.83 7.61
C CYS A 45 3.68 8.19 7.20
N ASN A 46 4.49 8.94 6.46
CA ASN A 46 4.18 10.26 5.94
C ASN A 46 4.67 10.37 4.49
N PHE A 47 3.76 10.66 3.56
CA PHE A 47 4.14 11.06 2.19
C PHE A 47 4.33 12.56 2.13
N ALA A 48 5.44 12.99 1.51
CA ALA A 48 5.68 14.39 1.23
C ALA A 48 6.35 14.55 -0.14
N GLY A 49 5.62 15.11 -1.10
CA GLY A 49 6.05 15.17 -2.49
C GLY A 49 6.42 13.78 -2.99
N ASN A 50 7.64 13.62 -3.50
CA ASN A 50 8.07 12.39 -4.17
C ASN A 50 8.67 11.30 -3.24
N ILE A 51 8.59 11.44 -1.92
CA ILE A 51 9.24 10.51 -0.98
C ILE A 51 8.26 10.04 0.11
N LEU A 52 8.32 8.74 0.42
CA LEU A 52 7.71 8.17 1.62
C LEU A 52 8.71 8.15 2.76
N TYR A 53 8.25 8.46 3.97
CA TYR A 53 9.04 8.35 5.19
C TYR A 53 8.39 7.48 6.27
N GLU A 54 9.23 6.88 7.11
CA GLU A 54 8.84 6.24 8.36
C GLU A 54 8.43 7.29 9.40
N GLY A 55 7.28 7.08 10.03
CA GLY A 55 6.67 8.02 10.97
C GLY A 55 6.33 9.38 10.35
N VAL A 56 6.01 10.36 11.20
CA VAL A 56 5.68 11.74 10.76
C VAL A 56 6.91 12.61 10.55
N ASN A 57 8.02 12.33 11.25
CA ASN A 57 9.19 13.21 11.37
C ASN A 57 10.15 13.20 10.16
N LYS A 58 9.88 12.41 9.12
CA LYS A 58 10.67 12.34 7.87
C LYS A 58 12.15 11.93 8.03
N ALA A 59 12.54 11.38 9.18
CA ALA A 59 13.93 11.06 9.51
C ALA A 59 14.52 9.90 8.69
N LYS A 60 13.68 8.99 8.19
CA LYS A 60 14.10 7.85 7.37
C LYS A 60 13.18 7.74 6.16
N SER A 61 13.73 7.97 4.98
CA SER A 61 13.07 7.67 3.69
C SER A 61 12.91 6.17 3.52
N ILE A 62 11.72 5.72 3.13
CA ILE A 62 11.47 4.32 2.76
C ILE A 62 11.64 4.18 1.25
N LEU A 63 10.96 5.00 0.43
CA LEU A 63 11.03 4.97 -1.04
C LEU A 63 11.13 6.36 -1.68
N ASN A 64 11.65 6.35 -2.91
CA ASN A 64 11.41 7.34 -3.96
C ASN A 64 10.76 6.63 -5.16
N ILE A 65 9.97 7.33 -5.94
CA ILE A 65 9.18 6.75 -7.03
C ILE A 65 9.36 7.62 -8.28
N ASP A 66 9.33 6.97 -9.44
CA ASP A 66 9.43 7.62 -10.74
C ASP A 66 8.30 7.14 -11.67
N GLY A 67 7.41 8.05 -12.06
CA GLY A 67 6.24 7.74 -12.90
C GLY A 67 5.41 6.56 -12.37
N ASP A 68 5.36 5.48 -13.16
CA ASP A 68 4.65 4.23 -12.89
C ASP A 68 5.43 3.21 -12.02
N LYS A 69 6.65 3.52 -11.54
CA LYS A 69 7.61 2.58 -10.93
C LYS A 69 8.09 3.04 -9.55
N ALA A 70 7.93 2.19 -8.53
CA ALA A 70 8.38 2.47 -7.17
C ALA A 70 9.76 1.90 -6.85
N TRP A 71 10.60 2.65 -6.15
CA TRP A 71 11.99 2.28 -5.91
C TRP A 71 12.46 2.42 -4.46
N GLU A 72 13.30 1.49 -4.04
CA GLU A 72 13.89 1.41 -2.70
C GLU A 72 14.79 2.60 -2.37
N GLY A 73 14.48 3.32 -1.29
CA GLY A 73 15.20 4.51 -0.81
C GLY A 73 15.14 5.74 -1.73
N VAL A 74 15.71 6.88 -1.28
CA VAL A 74 15.79 8.11 -2.10
C VAL A 74 16.53 7.86 -3.42
N ASN A 75 17.56 7.02 -3.37
CA ASN A 75 18.49 6.76 -4.48
C ASN A 75 17.96 5.74 -5.51
N LYS A 76 16.70 5.31 -5.38
CA LYS A 76 16.02 4.38 -6.30
C LYS A 76 16.76 3.05 -6.52
N ALA A 77 17.30 2.45 -5.45
CA ALA A 77 18.24 1.34 -5.52
C ALA A 77 17.69 0.06 -6.17
N LYS A 78 16.38 -0.21 -6.02
CA LYS A 78 15.69 -1.39 -6.57
C LYS A 78 14.25 -1.03 -6.89
N CYS A 79 13.79 -1.33 -8.11
CA CYS A 79 12.36 -1.25 -8.43
C CYS A 79 11.61 -2.39 -7.74
N LEU A 80 10.58 -2.07 -6.94
CA LEU A 80 9.80 -3.06 -6.20
C LEU A 80 8.64 -3.61 -7.03
N PHE A 81 7.92 -2.73 -7.73
CA PHE A 81 6.84 -3.05 -8.66
C PHE A 81 6.56 -1.82 -9.55
N ASN A 82 5.71 -2.01 -10.56
CA ASN A 82 5.16 -0.96 -11.42
C ASN A 82 3.65 -1.13 -11.68
N ILE A 83 2.96 -0.12 -12.21
CA ILE A 83 1.54 -0.23 -12.65
C ILE A 83 1.40 -0.21 -14.17
N SER A 84 0.48 -1.03 -14.69
CA SER A 84 -0.04 -0.94 -16.06
C SER A 84 -1.56 -1.14 -16.07
N GLY A 85 -2.32 -0.10 -16.41
CA GLY A 85 -3.79 -0.15 -16.43
C GLY A 85 -4.38 -0.31 -15.02
N ASN A 86 -4.95 -1.48 -14.73
CA ASN A 86 -5.43 -1.87 -13.40
C ASN A 86 -4.47 -2.86 -12.68
N ASN A 87 -3.47 -3.40 -13.37
CA ASN A 87 -2.56 -4.42 -12.84
C ASN A 87 -1.32 -3.79 -12.20
N VAL A 88 -0.85 -4.43 -11.12
CA VAL A 88 0.34 -4.04 -10.35
C VAL A 88 1.34 -5.20 -10.42
N TYR A 89 2.54 -4.94 -10.93
CA TYR A 89 3.49 -5.97 -11.37
C TYR A 89 4.84 -5.88 -10.67
N GLU A 90 5.39 -7.00 -10.21
CA GLU A 90 6.70 -7.06 -9.54
C GLU A 90 7.86 -6.58 -10.43
N GLY A 91 8.78 -5.81 -9.83
CA GLY A 91 9.96 -5.23 -10.47
C GLY A 91 9.63 -4.29 -11.64
N VAL A 92 10.56 -4.19 -12.61
CA VAL A 92 10.39 -3.37 -13.83
C VAL A 92 9.67 -4.15 -14.95
N ASN A 93 9.95 -5.45 -15.08
CA ASN A 93 9.75 -6.20 -16.33
C ASN A 93 8.32 -6.70 -16.58
N LYS A 94 7.33 -6.28 -15.78
CA LYS A 94 5.90 -6.64 -15.92
C LYS A 94 5.60 -8.16 -16.00
N ALA A 95 6.51 -9.00 -15.48
CA ALA A 95 6.45 -10.47 -15.65
C ALA A 95 5.46 -11.18 -14.71
N LYS A 96 5.27 -10.66 -13.48
CA LYS A 96 4.36 -11.24 -12.47
C LYS A 96 3.43 -10.15 -11.95
N VAL A 97 2.12 -10.35 -12.08
CA VAL A 97 1.12 -9.49 -11.43
C VAL A 97 0.98 -9.94 -9.97
N LEU A 98 1.11 -8.98 -9.06
CA LEU A 98 0.87 -9.15 -7.64
C LEU A 98 -0.64 -9.05 -7.35
N PHE A 99 -1.25 -7.96 -7.83
CA PHE A 99 -2.67 -7.69 -7.63
C PHE A 99 -3.25 -6.75 -8.71
N ASN A 100 -4.58 -6.70 -8.78
CA ASN A 100 -5.36 -5.84 -9.66
C ASN A 100 -6.24 -4.88 -8.83
N ILE A 101 -6.29 -3.61 -9.22
CA ILE A 101 -7.08 -2.55 -8.54
C ILE A 101 -8.21 -2.10 -9.44
N ASP A 102 -9.44 -2.27 -8.96
CA ASP A 102 -10.66 -2.06 -9.74
C ASP A 102 -11.85 -1.72 -8.83
N GLY A 103 -12.59 -0.65 -9.17
CA GLY A 103 -13.83 -0.26 -8.47
C GLY A 103 -13.73 -0.09 -6.95
N GLY A 104 -12.63 0.45 -6.41
CA GLY A 104 -12.40 0.58 -4.96
C GLY A 104 -12.07 -0.73 -4.26
N LYS A 105 -11.78 -1.80 -5.01
CA LYS A 105 -11.38 -3.12 -4.50
C LYS A 105 -10.04 -3.52 -5.09
N VAL A 106 -9.35 -4.40 -4.37
CA VAL A 106 -8.03 -4.91 -4.75
C VAL A 106 -8.04 -6.43 -4.67
N TRP A 107 -7.52 -7.06 -5.71
CA TRP A 107 -7.72 -8.48 -5.98
C TRP A 107 -6.40 -9.19 -6.26
N GLU A 108 -6.29 -10.45 -5.84
CA GLU A 108 -5.10 -11.29 -6.02
C GLU A 108 -4.90 -11.68 -7.49
N GLY A 109 -3.72 -11.38 -8.03
CA GLY A 109 -3.31 -11.71 -9.40
C GLY A 109 -4.14 -11.06 -10.53
N VAL A 110 -3.97 -11.57 -11.76
CA VAL A 110 -4.72 -11.13 -12.95
C VAL A 110 -6.20 -11.52 -12.87
N ASN A 111 -6.45 -12.77 -12.47
CA ASN A 111 -7.79 -13.39 -12.56
C ASN A 111 -8.76 -12.95 -11.45
N LYS A 112 -8.36 -11.97 -10.62
CA LYS A 112 -9.12 -11.46 -9.47
C LYS A 112 -9.63 -12.55 -8.52
N ALA A 113 -8.86 -13.63 -8.34
CA ALA A 113 -9.33 -14.88 -7.73
C ALA A 113 -9.82 -14.72 -6.27
N LYS A 114 -9.33 -13.70 -5.58
CA LYS A 114 -9.70 -13.34 -4.21
C LYS A 114 -9.64 -11.83 -4.05
N CYS A 115 -10.62 -11.22 -3.39
CA CYS A 115 -10.52 -9.83 -2.95
C CYS A 115 -9.59 -9.79 -1.73
N LEU A 116 -8.48 -9.06 -1.84
CA LEU A 116 -7.54 -8.84 -0.75
C LEU A 116 -8.00 -7.67 0.13
N PHE A 117 -8.47 -6.58 -0.49
CA PHE A 117 -8.94 -5.38 0.21
C PHE A 117 -10.10 -4.66 -0.49
N ASN A 118 -10.89 -3.96 0.31
CA ASN A 118 -11.91 -2.99 -0.10
C ASN A 118 -11.51 -1.63 0.51
N TYR A 119 -11.59 -0.52 -0.22
CA TYR A 119 -11.18 0.79 0.29
C TYR A 119 -12.14 1.93 -0.07
N THR A 120 -12.24 2.89 0.83
CA THR A 120 -13.11 4.08 0.75
C THR A 120 -12.26 5.34 0.55
N ALA A 121 -12.84 6.52 0.81
CA ALA A 121 -12.10 7.78 0.79
C ALA A 121 -11.05 7.91 1.92
N ASP A 122 -11.18 7.19 3.05
CA ASP A 122 -10.32 7.40 4.23
C ASP A 122 -9.78 6.11 4.90
N LYS A 123 -10.26 4.92 4.49
CA LYS A 123 -9.98 3.62 5.12
C LYS A 123 -9.82 2.49 4.10
N MET A 124 -8.96 1.54 4.43
CA MET A 124 -8.82 0.26 3.73
C MET A 124 -9.15 -0.89 4.68
N PHE A 125 -9.90 -1.86 4.16
CA PHE A 125 -10.49 -2.97 4.90
C PHE A 125 -10.05 -4.31 4.30
N GLU A 126 -9.86 -5.32 5.14
CA GLU A 126 -9.48 -6.67 4.71
C GLU A 126 -10.65 -7.40 4.01
N GLY A 127 -10.38 -7.99 2.85
CA GLY A 127 -11.36 -8.74 2.07
C GLY A 127 -12.44 -7.87 1.41
N VAL A 128 -13.62 -8.48 1.16
CA VAL A 128 -14.76 -7.80 0.53
C VAL A 128 -15.57 -6.92 1.49
N ASN A 129 -15.58 -7.25 2.78
CA ASN A 129 -16.49 -6.66 3.77
C ASN A 129 -15.76 -5.58 4.58
N GLN A 130 -16.41 -4.42 4.78
CA GLN A 130 -15.82 -3.27 5.48
C GLN A 130 -15.83 -3.43 7.03
N SER A 131 -15.52 -4.64 7.51
CA SER A 131 -15.64 -5.04 8.93
C SER A 131 -14.30 -5.02 9.69
N ALA A 132 -13.17 -5.15 8.99
CA ALA A 132 -11.83 -5.15 9.58
C ALA A 132 -10.98 -4.06 8.91
N VAL A 133 -10.74 -2.94 9.60
CA VAL A 133 -9.91 -1.83 9.08
C VAL A 133 -8.43 -2.20 9.20
N ALA A 134 -7.75 -2.38 8.07
CA ALA A 134 -6.31 -2.59 8.03
C ALA A 134 -5.55 -1.27 8.29
N ALA A 135 -5.99 -0.17 7.64
CA ALA A 135 -5.37 1.15 7.76
C ALA A 135 -6.36 2.28 7.46
N ASN A 136 -6.04 3.48 7.94
CA ASN A 136 -6.76 4.73 7.64
C ASN A 136 -5.79 5.90 7.42
N TRP A 137 -6.23 7.00 6.80
CA TRP A 137 -5.36 8.12 6.41
C TRP A 137 -6.02 9.51 6.47
N SER A 138 -5.23 10.56 6.22
CA SER A 138 -5.67 11.96 6.09
C SER A 138 -5.89 12.39 4.62
N GLY A 139 -6.61 13.49 4.40
CA GLY A 139 -6.67 14.15 3.09
C GLY A 139 -7.55 13.51 2.02
N GLY A 140 -8.47 12.59 2.36
CA GLY A 140 -9.45 12.04 1.41
C GLY A 140 -8.90 10.93 0.49
N ALA A 141 -9.58 10.70 -0.63
CA ALA A 141 -9.44 9.48 -1.42
C ALA A 141 -8.03 9.25 -1.99
N LEU A 142 -7.61 7.98 -1.96
CA LEU A 142 -6.38 7.51 -2.58
C LEU A 142 -6.53 7.45 -4.11
N SER A 143 -5.51 7.93 -4.82
CA SER A 143 -5.31 7.57 -6.23
C SER A 143 -5.12 6.05 -6.37
N LYS A 144 -5.34 5.50 -7.59
CA LYS A 144 -5.10 4.07 -7.87
C LYS A 144 -3.73 3.59 -7.40
N MET A 145 -2.72 4.44 -7.56
CA MET A 145 -1.37 4.10 -7.18
C MET A 145 -1.17 4.16 -5.66
N GLU A 146 -1.73 5.13 -4.94
CA GLU A 146 -1.75 5.11 -3.46
C GLU A 146 -2.48 3.90 -2.87
N ALA A 147 -3.53 3.44 -3.54
CA ALA A 147 -4.19 2.20 -3.19
C ALA A 147 -3.27 0.99 -3.41
N ALA A 148 -2.47 0.99 -4.50
CA ALA A 148 -1.42 -0.02 -4.68
C ALA A 148 -0.33 0.08 -3.61
N SER A 149 -0.03 1.30 -3.16
CA SER A 149 0.88 1.57 -2.04
C SER A 149 0.45 0.82 -0.81
N LEU A 150 -0.79 1.09 -0.39
CA LEU A 150 -1.34 0.50 0.81
C LEU A 150 -1.56 -1.01 0.70
N VAL A 151 -1.72 -1.57 -0.51
CA VAL A 151 -1.87 -3.03 -0.70
C VAL A 151 -0.53 -3.74 -0.63
N TYR A 152 0.50 -3.27 -1.35
CA TYR A 152 1.85 -3.80 -1.23
C TYR A 152 2.29 -3.74 0.25
N ALA A 153 1.98 -2.62 0.91
CA ALA A 153 2.15 -2.34 2.33
C ALA A 153 1.45 -3.25 3.34
N LEU A 154 0.59 -4.16 2.89
CA LEU A 154 -0.17 -5.07 3.73
C LEU A 154 -0.02 -6.53 3.29
N THR A 155 0.86 -6.83 2.32
CA THR A 155 0.90 -8.16 1.66
C THR A 155 2.29 -8.78 1.44
N HIS A 156 3.37 -8.01 1.55
CA HIS A 156 4.75 -8.46 1.27
C HIS A 156 5.69 -8.38 2.49
#